data_AF-A0A5D0G299-F1
#
_entry.id   AF-A0A5D0G299-F1
#
_cell.length_a   1.000
_cell.length_b   1.000
_cell.length_c   1.000
_cell.angle_alpha   90.00
_cell.angle_beta   90.00
_cell.angle_gamma   90.00
#
_symmetry.space_group_name_H-M   'P 1'
#
loop_
_entity.id
_entity.type
_entity.pdbx_description
1 polymer ?
#
loop_
_entity_poly.entity_id
_entity_poly.type
_entity_poly.pdbx_seq_one_letter_code
_entity_poly.pdbx_strand_id
1 'polypeptide(L)'
;MKQIQTDFINKLGIGAFAYISISEFCGLFEYVFENILIIIKTEPKIIIWLPGIMSLILFTVIVIWGIKKFNKPIEIDTRKVLNSLIYLYFGILIAQYLFIYFGTDFLTEKYSAEFDFYNKANKGSLMLRGYLANIPILQFVVFGIILLKNRKTVANNV
;
A
#
# COMPACT_ATOMS: atom_id res chain seq x y z
N MET A 1 -6.76 27.94 -24.79
CA MET A 1 -7.10 27.63 -23.37
C MET A 1 -7.36 26.15 -23.05
N LYS A 2 -7.68 25.25 -23.99
CA LYS A 2 -7.95 23.81 -23.69
C LYS A 2 -6.76 23.00 -23.16
N GLN A 3 -5.53 23.35 -23.52
CA GLN A 3 -4.35 22.52 -23.26
C GLN A 3 -3.90 22.50 -21.78
N ILE A 4 -4.13 23.60 -21.04
CA ILE A 4 -3.72 23.76 -19.64
C ILE A 4 -4.56 22.89 -18.69
N GLN A 5 -5.88 22.77 -18.94
CA GLN A 5 -6.78 21.97 -18.10
C GLN A 5 -6.48 20.47 -18.16
N THR A 6 -6.24 19.93 -19.35
CA THR A 6 -5.86 18.52 -19.54
C THR A 6 -4.54 18.18 -18.87
N ASP A 7 -3.57 19.09 -18.86
CA ASP A 7 -2.27 18.86 -18.24
C ASP A 7 -2.35 18.83 -16.70
N PHE A 8 -3.19 19.70 -16.11
CA PHE A 8 -3.47 19.67 -14.67
C PHE A 8 -4.17 18.38 -14.23
N ILE A 9 -5.25 18.00 -14.93
CA ILE A 9 -6.02 16.78 -14.62
C ILE A 9 -5.12 15.54 -14.71
N ASN A 10 -4.28 15.46 -15.74
CA ASN A 10 -3.37 14.33 -15.89
C ASN A 10 -2.36 14.25 -14.74
N LYS A 11 -1.74 15.37 -14.35
CA LYS A 11 -0.77 15.42 -13.24
C LYS A 11 -1.42 15.06 -11.89
N LEU A 12 -2.61 15.58 -11.63
CA LEU A 12 -3.37 15.24 -10.43
C LEU A 12 -3.75 13.75 -10.42
N GLY A 13 -4.22 13.23 -11.55
CA GLY A 13 -4.53 11.82 -11.73
C GLY A 13 -3.31 10.92 -11.50
N ILE A 14 -2.14 11.27 -12.05
CA ILE A 14 -0.90 10.52 -11.83
C ILE A 14 -0.58 10.43 -10.34
N GLY A 15 -0.64 11.55 -9.61
CA GLY A 15 -0.39 11.56 -8.17
C GLY A 15 -1.37 10.68 -7.39
N ALA A 16 -2.67 10.82 -7.68
CA ALA A 16 -3.73 10.06 -7.03
C ALA A 16 -3.62 8.56 -7.30
N PHE A 17 -3.53 8.15 -8.57
CA PHE A 17 -3.43 6.73 -8.94
C PHE A 17 -2.11 6.11 -8.49
N ALA A 18 -1.00 6.86 -8.49
CA ALA A 18 0.25 6.36 -7.92
C ALA A 18 0.12 6.08 -6.43
N TYR A 19 -0.40 7.05 -5.66
CA TYR A 19 -0.59 6.88 -4.21
C TYR A 19 -1.51 5.71 -3.89
N ILE A 20 -2.70 5.68 -4.51
CA ILE A 20 -3.69 4.64 -4.24
C ILE A 20 -3.16 3.27 -4.68
N SER A 21 -2.49 3.16 -5.85
CA SER A 21 -1.90 1.88 -6.28
C SER A 21 -0.86 1.36 -5.28
N ILE A 22 0.01 2.22 -4.78
CA ILE A 22 1.03 1.82 -3.79
C ILE A 22 0.35 1.39 -2.49
N SER A 23 -0.65 2.14 -2.02
CA SER A 23 -1.39 1.81 -0.79
C SER A 23 -2.11 0.47 -0.90
N GLU A 24 -2.85 0.24 -1.99
CA GLU A 24 -3.54 -1.04 -2.23
C GLU A 24 -2.58 -2.22 -2.38
N PHE A 25 -1.45 -2.02 -3.05
CA PHE A 25 -0.43 -3.05 -3.18
C PHE A 25 0.15 -3.43 -1.80
N CYS A 26 0.44 -2.44 -0.96
CA CYS A 26 0.90 -2.68 0.41
C CYS A 26 -0.18 -3.37 1.26
N GLY A 27 -1.45 -3.00 1.10
CA GLY A 27 -2.58 -3.69 1.76
C GLY A 27 -2.71 -5.15 1.33
N LEU A 28 -2.54 -5.45 0.04
CA LEU A 28 -2.51 -6.83 -0.46
C LEU A 28 -1.32 -7.60 0.13
N PHE A 29 -0.13 -6.99 0.15
CA PHE A 29 1.06 -7.60 0.76
C PHE A 29 0.86 -7.89 2.24
N GLU A 30 0.30 -6.94 2.99
CA GLU A 30 -0.06 -7.10 4.40
C GLU A 30 -0.96 -8.31 4.61
N TYR A 31 -2.02 -8.41 3.83
CA TYR A 31 -2.98 -9.50 3.92
C TYR A 31 -2.35 -10.85 3.59
N VAL A 32 -1.61 -10.95 2.49
CA VAL A 32 -0.93 -12.20 2.10
C VAL A 32 0.08 -12.61 3.16
N PHE A 33 0.84 -11.66 3.71
CA PHE A 33 1.85 -11.94 4.70
C PHE A 33 1.24 -12.37 6.04
N GLU A 34 0.12 -11.77 6.47
CA GLU A 34 -0.66 -12.24 7.62
C GLU A 34 -1.03 -13.73 7.46
N ASN A 35 -1.61 -14.09 6.31
CA ASN A 35 -2.00 -15.47 6.02
C ASN A 35 -0.80 -16.44 6.06
N ILE A 36 0.36 -16.04 5.53
CA ILE A 36 1.59 -16.84 5.63
C ILE A 36 1.99 -17.06 7.10
N LEU A 37 1.94 -16.01 7.93
CA LEU A 37 2.30 -16.12 9.35
C LEU A 37 1.34 -17.02 10.14
N ILE A 38 0.05 -17.01 9.79
CA ILE A 38 -0.95 -17.94 10.33
C ILE A 38 -0.57 -19.39 9.99
N ILE A 39 -0.29 -19.68 8.71
CA ILE A 39 0.03 -21.03 8.22
C ILE A 39 1.27 -21.62 8.91
N ILE A 40 2.29 -20.79 9.17
CA ILE A 40 3.51 -21.24 9.88
C ILE A 40 3.37 -21.25 11.41
N LYS A 41 2.16 -21.07 11.95
CA LYS A 41 1.85 -21.09 13.40
C LYS A 41 2.62 -20.06 14.22
N THR A 42 2.80 -18.88 13.64
CA THR A 42 3.41 -17.76 14.37
C THR A 42 2.53 -17.35 15.56
N GLU A 43 3.13 -16.76 16.60
CA GLU A 43 2.36 -16.24 17.72
C GLU A 43 1.34 -15.18 17.28
N PRO A 44 0.08 -15.22 17.75
CA PRO A 44 -0.97 -14.29 17.33
C PRO A 44 -0.62 -12.81 17.52
N LYS A 45 0.14 -12.47 18.56
CA LYS A 45 0.60 -11.09 18.78
C LYS A 45 1.51 -10.59 17.65
N ILE A 46 2.37 -11.46 17.12
CA ILE A 46 3.27 -11.15 16.01
C ILE A 46 2.46 -11.08 14.71
N ILE A 47 1.54 -12.03 14.49
CA ILE A 47 0.63 -12.02 13.32
C ILE A 47 -0.16 -10.72 13.23
N ILE A 48 -0.61 -10.17 14.37
CA ILE A 48 -1.36 -8.92 14.42
C ILE A 48 -0.49 -7.71 14.03
N TRP A 49 0.74 -7.58 14.55
CA TRP A 49 1.55 -6.38 14.35
C TRP A 49 2.44 -6.40 13.11
N LEU A 50 3.11 -7.53 12.87
CA LEU A 50 4.21 -7.62 11.93
C LEU A 50 3.79 -7.31 10.48
N PRO A 51 2.64 -7.78 9.98
CA PRO A 51 2.18 -7.43 8.65
C PRO A 51 2.01 -5.94 8.43
N GLY A 52 1.34 -5.25 9.35
CA GLY A 52 1.14 -3.80 9.26
C GLY A 52 2.44 -3.00 9.31
N ILE A 53 3.39 -3.39 10.17
CA ILE A 53 4.72 -2.75 10.22
C ILE A 53 5.47 -2.96 8.90
N MET A 54 5.48 -4.20 8.38
CA MET A 54 6.16 -4.52 7.12
C MET A 54 5.51 -3.81 5.93
N SER A 55 4.19 -3.70 5.92
CA SER A 55 3.39 -2.93 4.95
C SER A 55 3.79 -1.45 4.96
N LEU A 56 3.92 -0.83 6.14
CA LEU A 56 4.37 0.56 6.29
C LEU A 56 5.82 0.77 5.80
N ILE A 57 6.73 -0.15 6.13
CA ILE A 57 8.12 -0.12 5.65
C ILE A 57 8.14 -0.23 4.12
N LEU A 58 7.42 -1.20 3.56
CA LEU A 58 7.32 -1.42 2.12
C LEU A 58 6.77 -0.19 1.40
N PHE A 59 5.68 0.39 1.92
CA PHE A 59 5.10 1.64 1.42
C PHE A 59 6.13 2.76 1.36
N THR A 60 6.86 2.95 2.47
CA THR A 60 7.89 3.99 2.59
C THR A 60 9.00 3.80 1.55
N VAL A 61 9.48 2.57 1.39
CA VAL A 61 10.53 2.22 0.41
C VAL A 61 10.06 2.50 -1.02
N ILE A 62 8.84 2.08 -1.38
CA ILE A 62 8.29 2.29 -2.72
C ILE A 62 8.12 3.78 -3.02
N VAL A 63 7.60 4.56 -2.08
CA VAL A 63 7.43 6.02 -2.24
C VAL A 63 8.79 6.70 -2.44
N ILE A 64 9.78 6.41 -1.59
CA ILE A 64 11.13 6.99 -1.72
C ILE A 64 11.75 6.63 -3.07
N TRP A 65 11.64 5.37 -3.47
CA TRP A 65 12.15 4.89 -4.74
C TRP A 65 11.46 5.55 -5.93
N GLY A 66 10.13 5.65 -5.90
CA GLY A 66 9.33 6.32 -6.92
C GLY A 66 9.77 7.77 -7.10
N ILE A 67 9.86 8.54 -6.01
CA ILE A 67 10.30 9.93 -6.09
C ILE A 67 11.71 10.05 -6.66
N LYS A 68 12.67 9.24 -6.19
CA LYS A 68 14.05 9.26 -6.72
C LYS A 68 14.12 8.92 -8.21
N LYS A 69 13.27 8.01 -8.67
CA LYS A 69 13.23 7.58 -10.07
C LYS A 69 12.65 8.66 -10.99
N PHE A 70 11.58 9.33 -10.54
CA PHE A 70 10.81 10.28 -11.35
C PHE A 70 11.22 11.76 -11.17
N ASN A 71 12.08 12.08 -10.20
CA ASN A 71 12.68 13.43 -10.05
C ASN A 71 13.80 13.74 -11.05
N LYS A 72 14.01 12.89 -12.07
CA LYS A 72 14.97 13.17 -13.15
C LYS A 72 14.31 14.10 -14.19
N PRO A 73 15.05 15.04 -14.81
CA PRO A 73 14.54 15.94 -15.85
C PRO A 73 14.32 15.17 -17.15
N ILE A 74 13.31 14.30 -17.17
CA ILE A 74 12.89 13.51 -18.32
C ILE A 74 11.54 14.05 -18.75
N GLU A 75 11.35 14.24 -20.04
CA GLU A 75 10.06 14.61 -20.61
C GLU A 75 9.11 13.41 -20.45
N ILE A 76 8.12 13.54 -19.55
CA ILE A 76 7.18 12.47 -19.22
C ILE A 76 5.89 12.68 -20.04
N ASP A 77 5.53 11.69 -20.85
CA ASP A 77 4.19 11.61 -21.43
C ASP A 77 3.15 11.33 -20.32
N THR A 78 2.52 12.40 -19.86
CA THR A 78 1.59 12.36 -18.72
C THR A 78 0.37 11.47 -19.00
N ARG A 79 -0.09 11.38 -20.25
CA ARG A 79 -1.26 10.56 -20.60
C ARG A 79 -0.91 9.09 -20.57
N LYS A 80 0.25 8.71 -21.11
CA LYS A 80 0.73 7.33 -21.07
C LYS A 80 0.98 6.86 -19.65
N VAL A 81 1.60 7.69 -18.82
CA VAL A 81 1.84 7.38 -17.40
C VAL A 81 0.53 7.24 -16.63
N LEU A 82 -0.42 8.15 -16.83
CA LEU A 82 -1.73 8.06 -16.20
C LEU A 82 -2.43 6.74 -16.54
N ASN A 83 -2.51 6.38 -17.83
CA ASN A 83 -3.12 5.12 -18.26
C ASN A 83 -2.42 3.91 -17.63
N SER A 84 -1.08 3.92 -17.61
CA SER A 84 -0.30 2.85 -16.98
C SER A 84 -0.63 2.68 -15.49
N LEU A 85 -0.78 3.78 -14.76
CA LEU A 85 -1.12 3.74 -13.33
C LEU A 85 -2.56 3.28 -13.10
N ILE A 86 -3.49 3.67 -13.96
CA ILE A 86 -4.88 3.17 -13.92
C ILE A 86 -4.90 1.65 -14.13
N TYR A 87 -4.22 1.14 -15.16
CA TYR A 87 -4.17 -0.31 -15.39
C TYR A 87 -3.50 -1.06 -14.24
N LEU A 88 -2.43 -0.50 -13.67
CA LEU A 88 -1.78 -1.07 -12.49
C LEU A 88 -2.75 -1.16 -11.31
N TYR A 89 -3.46 -0.07 -11.01
CA TYR A 89 -4.46 -0.02 -9.94
C TYR A 89 -5.53 -1.10 -10.11
N PHE A 90 -6.14 -1.19 -11.29
CA PHE A 90 -7.13 -2.23 -11.57
C PHE A 90 -6.55 -3.65 -11.49
N GLY A 91 -5.31 -3.85 -11.94
CA GLY A 91 -4.62 -5.13 -11.80
C GLY A 91 -4.47 -5.55 -10.33
N ILE A 92 -4.13 -4.60 -9.45
CA ILE A 92 -4.04 -4.84 -8.00
C ILE A 92 -5.42 -5.18 -7.42
N LEU A 93 -6.47 -4.44 -7.77
CA LEU A 93 -7.83 -4.72 -7.30
C LEU A 93 -8.32 -6.11 -7.73
N ILE A 94 -8.06 -6.51 -8.97
CA ILE A 94 -8.40 -7.84 -9.47
C ILE A 94 -7.62 -8.90 -8.68
N ALA A 95 -6.33 -8.69 -8.44
CA ALA A 95 -5.52 -9.62 -7.65
C ALA A 95 -6.03 -9.74 -6.20
N GLN A 96 -6.37 -8.63 -5.55
CA GLN A 96 -7.00 -8.63 -4.22
C GLN A 96 -8.31 -9.39 -4.22
N TYR A 97 -9.20 -9.11 -5.17
CA TYR A 97 -10.49 -9.79 -5.29
C TYR A 97 -10.30 -11.30 -5.47
N LEU A 98 -9.45 -11.73 -6.39
CA LEU A 98 -9.18 -13.15 -6.64
C LEU A 98 -8.57 -13.84 -5.41
N PHE A 99 -7.65 -13.17 -4.71
CA PHE A 99 -7.02 -13.74 -3.53
C PHE A 99 -7.98 -13.86 -2.35
N ILE A 100 -8.82 -12.85 -2.11
CA ILE A 100 -9.84 -12.90 -1.05
C ILE A 100 -10.89 -13.95 -1.37
N TYR A 101 -11.38 -14.00 -2.60
CA TYR A 101 -12.48 -14.88 -2.98
C TYR A 101 -12.05 -16.35 -3.09
N PHE A 102 -10.92 -16.64 -3.73
CA PHE A 102 -10.47 -18.02 -3.94
C PHE A 102 -9.37 -18.44 -2.96
N GLY A 103 -8.43 -17.54 -2.68
CA GLY A 103 -7.27 -17.84 -1.84
C GLY A 103 -7.64 -18.04 -0.39
N THR A 104 -8.40 -17.13 0.21
CA THR A 104 -8.77 -17.20 1.62
C THR A 104 -9.62 -18.43 1.94
N ASP A 105 -10.61 -18.75 1.12
CA ASP A 105 -11.43 -19.95 1.30
C ASP A 105 -10.58 -21.22 1.24
N PHE A 106 -9.72 -21.33 0.22
CA PHE A 106 -8.78 -22.45 0.11
C PHE A 106 -7.83 -22.56 1.32
N LEU A 107 -7.27 -21.45 1.78
CA LEU A 107 -6.33 -21.44 2.90
C LEU A 107 -7.01 -21.80 4.22
N THR A 108 -8.21 -21.26 4.48
CA THR A 108 -8.97 -21.54 5.69
C THR A 108 -9.49 -22.97 5.74
N GLU A 109 -9.86 -23.55 4.60
CA GLU A 109 -10.23 -24.97 4.53
C GLU A 109 -9.02 -25.87 4.78
N LYS A 110 -7.90 -25.61 4.10
CA LYS A 110 -6.70 -26.45 4.16
C LYS A 110 -5.94 -26.34 5.48
N TYR A 111 -5.91 -25.17 6.11
CA TYR A 111 -5.18 -24.88 7.35
C TYR A 111 -6.14 -24.48 8.49
N SER A 112 -7.30 -25.15 8.55
CA SER A 112 -8.40 -24.80 9.46
C SER A 112 -7.98 -24.74 10.93
N ALA A 113 -7.12 -25.64 11.40
CA ALA A 113 -6.65 -25.65 12.78
C ALA A 113 -5.80 -24.41 13.13
N GLU A 114 -4.94 -23.98 12.22
CA GLU A 114 -4.10 -22.79 12.35
C GLU A 114 -4.96 -21.52 12.40
N PHE A 115 -5.94 -21.41 11.50
CA PHE A 115 -6.87 -20.29 11.48
C PHE A 115 -7.78 -20.27 12.70
N ASP A 116 -8.25 -21.42 13.18
CA ASP A 116 -9.04 -21.51 14.41
C ASP A 116 -8.26 -21.08 15.64
N PHE A 117 -6.99 -21.50 15.74
CA PHE A 117 -6.11 -21.07 16.82
C PHE A 117 -5.89 -19.56 16.80
N TYR A 118 -5.57 -19.00 15.63
CA TYR A 118 -5.44 -17.57 15.43
C TYR A 118 -6.72 -16.83 15.83
N ASN A 119 -7.88 -17.24 15.29
CA ASN A 119 -9.16 -16.59 15.53
C ASN A 119 -9.55 -16.61 17.02
N LYS A 120 -9.31 -17.72 17.73
CA LYS A 120 -9.55 -17.82 19.18
C LYS A 120 -8.69 -16.83 19.95
N ALA A 121 -7.40 -16.74 19.64
CA ALA A 121 -6.50 -15.79 20.28
C ALA A 121 -6.82 -14.33 19.91
N ASN A 122 -7.35 -14.09 18.71
CA ASN A 122 -7.62 -12.78 18.17
C ASN A 122 -8.92 -12.14 18.71
N LYS A 123 -9.90 -12.94 19.16
CA LYS A 123 -11.15 -12.42 19.78
C LYS A 123 -10.92 -11.53 21.02
N GLY A 124 -9.79 -11.66 21.70
CA GLY A 124 -9.43 -10.83 22.86
C GLY A 124 -8.64 -9.55 22.56
N SER A 125 -8.30 -9.27 21.29
CA SER A 125 -7.28 -8.27 20.93
C SER A 125 -7.85 -6.92 20.45
N LEU A 126 -9.10 -6.59 20.78
CA LEU A 126 -9.84 -5.44 20.22
C LEU A 126 -9.07 -4.11 20.29
N MET A 127 -8.35 -3.87 21.39
CA MET A 127 -7.51 -2.69 21.58
C MET A 127 -6.30 -2.67 20.61
N LEU A 128 -5.68 -3.82 20.35
CA LEU A 128 -4.57 -3.97 19.40
C LEU A 128 -5.01 -3.64 17.96
N ARG A 129 -6.19 -4.10 17.56
CA ARG A 129 -6.79 -3.74 16.26
C ARG A 129 -7.09 -2.25 16.14
N GLY A 130 -7.51 -1.62 17.24
CA GLY A 130 -7.68 -0.17 17.31
C GLY A 130 -6.38 0.59 17.02
N TYR A 131 -5.23 0.10 17.48
CA TYR A 131 -3.95 0.72 17.15
C TYR A 131 -3.59 0.54 15.67
N LEU A 132 -3.83 -0.63 15.09
CA LEU A 132 -3.55 -0.90 13.67
C LEU A 132 -4.40 -0.06 12.72
N ALA A 133 -5.60 0.36 13.13
CA ALA A 133 -6.42 1.30 12.36
C ALA A 133 -5.73 2.65 12.11
N ASN A 134 -4.66 2.98 12.84
CA ASN A 134 -3.85 4.18 12.60
C ASN A 134 -2.80 3.99 11.50
N ILE A 135 -2.54 2.78 11.00
CA ILE A 135 -1.52 2.55 9.97
C ILE A 135 -1.82 3.33 8.68
N PRO A 136 -3.06 3.35 8.13
CA PRO A 136 -3.37 4.21 6.99
C PRO A 136 -3.10 5.70 7.26
N ILE A 137 -3.37 6.18 8.48
CA ILE A 137 -3.08 7.55 8.89
C ILE A 137 -1.57 7.79 8.87
N LEU A 138 -0.78 6.85 9.39
CA LEU A 138 0.69 6.92 9.36
C LEU A 138 1.24 6.90 7.94
N GLN A 139 0.67 6.13 7.02
CA GLN A 139 1.07 6.14 5.61
C GLN A 139 0.88 7.55 5.00
N PHE A 140 -0.24 8.22 5.28
CA PHE A 140 -0.46 9.61 4.87
C PHE A 140 0.55 10.58 5.49
N VAL A 141 0.83 10.45 6.78
CA VAL A 141 1.82 11.29 7.49
C VAL A 141 3.21 11.11 6.87
N VAL A 142 3.65 9.86 6.66
CA VAL A 142 4.93 9.54 6.03
C VAL A 142 5.01 10.11 4.62
N PHE A 143 3.96 9.93 3.81
CA PHE A 143 3.88 10.48 2.46
C PHE A 143 4.02 12.01 2.46
N GLY A 144 3.29 12.70 3.36
CA GLY A 144 3.38 14.15 3.53
C GLY A 144 4.78 14.63 3.91
N ILE A 145 5.43 13.96 4.88
CA ILE A 145 6.80 14.29 5.31
C ILE A 145 7.79 14.14 4.14
N ILE A 146 7.71 13.04 3.39
CA ILE A 146 8.62 12.78 2.26
C ILE A 146 8.45 13.84 1.17
N LEU A 147 7.21 14.20 0.83
CA LEU A 147 6.92 15.23 -0.17
C LEU A 147 7.45 16.62 0.26
N LEU A 148 7.24 17.00 1.52
CA LEU A 148 7.67 18.30 2.04
C LEU A 148 9.19 18.40 2.15
N LYS A 149 9.88 17.33 2.55
CA LYS A 149 11.35 17.30 2.66
C LYS A 149 12.04 17.51 1.31
N ASN A 150 11.49 16.94 0.23
CA ASN A 150 12.04 17.07 -1.11
C ASN A 150 11.76 18.43 -1.79
N ARG A 151 10.93 19.31 -1.19
CA ARG A 151 10.74 20.69 -1.70
C ARG A 151 11.85 21.66 -1.27
N LYS A 152 12.49 21.45 -0.12
CA LYS A 152 13.50 22.38 0.43
C LYS A 152 14.83 22.43 -0.37
N THR A 153 15.07 21.48 -1.28
CA THR A 153 16.29 21.44 -2.10
C THR A 153 16.24 22.33 -3.36
N VAL A 154 15.06 22.85 -3.75
CA VAL A 154 14.95 23.72 -4.94
C VAL A 154 14.98 25.22 -4.58
N ALA A 155 14.56 25.59 -3.37
CA ALA A 155 14.47 26.99 -2.95
C ALA A 155 15.77 27.58 -2.35
N ASN A 156 16.78 26.74 -2.05
CA ASN A 156 18.05 27.19 -1.44
C ASN A 156 19.20 27.35 -2.45
N ASN A 157 18.91 27.31 -3.76
CA ASN A 157 19.89 27.58 -4.83
C ASN A 157 19.49 28.84 -5.63
N VAL A 158 19.15 29.92 -4.94
CA VAL A 158 19.13 31.29 -5.50
C VAL A 158 20.08 32.14 -4.67
#